data_AF-A0A9X2YJ84-F1
#
_entry.id   AF-A0A9X2YJ84-F1
#
_cell.length_a   1.000
_cell.length_b   1.000
_cell.length_c   1.000
_cell.angle_alpha   90.00
_cell.angle_beta   90.00
_cell.angle_gamma   90.00
#
_symmetry.space_group_name_H-M   'P 1'
#
loop_
_entity.id
_entity.type
_entity.pdbx_description
1 polymer ?
#
loop_
_entity_poly.entity_id
_entity_poly.type
_entity_poly.pdbx_seq_one_letter_code
_entity_poly.pdbx_strand_id
1 'polypeptide(L)'
;MLTRAHLRRVTHPGDAQAEDRYLPSRALAEFVRCRDVTCRFPGCDCPATDADLDHTVPYPVGPTHASNLRALCRFHHLIKTFWGGPDGWRDRQLPDGTVIWTSPTGHTYVTYPGSRDLFPQLCRPTATLWHGEPPTPERCEGRDAMMPRRRHTRAQNRARHIAAQRRLNEQHGAQPHGPPPF
;
A
#
# COMPACT_ATOMS: atom_id res chain seq x y z
N MET A 1 -24.40 -7.81 -18.33
CA MET A 1 -23.56 -6.82 -19.06
C MET A 1 -23.29 -5.64 -18.14
N LEU A 2 -22.05 -5.38 -17.76
CA LEU A 2 -21.68 -4.10 -17.15
C LEU A 2 -21.76 -3.04 -18.25
N THR A 3 -22.96 -2.51 -18.50
CA THR A 3 -23.27 -1.60 -19.62
C THR A 3 -22.65 -0.20 -19.46
N ARG A 4 -21.96 0.08 -18.36
CA ARG A 4 -21.15 1.29 -18.18
C ARG A 4 -19.92 1.02 -17.32
N ALA A 5 -18.78 0.75 -17.97
CA ALA A 5 -17.50 1.00 -17.33
C ALA A 5 -17.22 2.51 -17.41
N HIS A 6 -17.11 3.17 -16.26
CA HIS A 6 -16.68 4.56 -16.22
C HIS A 6 -15.14 4.59 -16.34
N LEU A 7 -14.65 5.01 -17.50
CA LEU A 7 -13.23 5.26 -17.69
C LEU A 7 -12.83 6.46 -16.85
N ARG A 8 -11.94 6.25 -15.89
CA ARG A 8 -11.30 7.31 -15.13
C ARG A 8 -9.82 7.31 -15.42
N ARG A 9 -9.32 8.45 -15.91
CA ARG A 9 -7.89 8.63 -16.13
C ARG A 9 -7.19 8.74 -14.78
N VAL A 10 -6.15 7.93 -14.60
CA VAL A 10 -5.18 8.11 -13.52
C VAL A 10 -4.19 9.18 -13.97
N THR A 11 -4.15 10.29 -13.24
CA THR A 11 -3.24 11.40 -13.53
C THR A 11 -2.04 11.30 -12.60
N HIS A 12 -0.84 11.33 -13.18
CA HIS A 12 0.39 11.45 -12.39
C HIS A 12 0.39 12.78 -11.65
N PRO A 13 0.66 12.82 -10.33
CA PRO A 13 0.54 14.05 -9.54
C PRO A 13 1.61 15.09 -9.87
N GLY A 14 2.71 14.69 -10.52
CA GLY A 14 3.80 15.63 -10.88
C GLY A 14 4.38 16.26 -9.62
N ASP A 15 4.54 17.58 -9.65
CA ASP A 15 4.99 18.40 -8.52
C ASP A 15 3.83 18.90 -7.63
N ALA A 16 2.70 18.19 -7.62
CA ALA A 16 1.56 18.56 -6.77
C ALA A 16 1.99 18.73 -5.30
N GLN A 17 1.44 19.74 -4.64
CA GLN A 17 1.70 19.96 -3.22
C GLN A 17 1.18 18.80 -2.37
N ALA A 18 1.80 18.65 -1.20
CA ALA A 18 1.32 17.75 -0.16
C ALA A 18 -0.12 18.09 0.28
N GLU A 19 -0.88 17.08 0.65
CA GLU A 19 -2.21 17.25 1.22
C GLU A 19 -2.11 17.45 2.74
N ASP A 20 -2.80 18.48 3.25
CA ASP A 20 -2.84 18.81 4.69
C ASP A 20 -3.88 17.97 5.45
N ARG A 21 -3.75 16.64 5.35
CA ARG A 21 -4.59 15.67 6.07
C ARG A 21 -3.94 14.30 6.09
N TYR A 22 -4.27 13.50 7.09
CA TYR A 22 -3.78 12.13 7.20
C TYR A 22 -4.27 11.21 6.07
N LEU A 23 -5.58 11.23 5.80
CA LEU A 23 -6.19 10.37 4.78
C LEU A 23 -6.00 10.99 3.39
N PRO A 24 -5.34 10.30 2.44
CA PRO A 24 -5.15 10.83 1.10
C PRO A 24 -6.50 11.05 0.39
N SER A 25 -6.54 12.02 -0.53
CA SER A 25 -7.67 12.17 -1.45
C SER A 25 -7.90 10.86 -2.19
N ARG A 26 -9.13 10.69 -2.69
CA ARG A 26 -9.44 9.63 -3.63
C ARG A 26 -8.48 9.61 -4.84
N ALA A 27 -8.12 10.77 -5.38
CA ALA A 27 -7.23 10.87 -6.54
C ALA A 27 -5.80 10.43 -6.21
N LEU A 28 -5.22 10.91 -5.11
CA LEU A 28 -3.89 10.49 -4.65
C LEU A 28 -3.88 9.00 -4.30
N ALA A 29 -4.92 8.52 -3.62
CA ALA A 29 -5.03 7.13 -3.24
C ALA A 29 -5.15 6.18 -4.43
N GLU A 30 -5.92 6.57 -5.46
CA GLU A 30 -6.01 5.84 -6.73
C GLU A 30 -4.67 5.84 -7.46
N PHE A 31 -3.99 6.99 -7.55
CA PHE A 31 -2.65 7.08 -8.15
C PHE A 31 -1.66 6.12 -7.49
N VAL A 32 -1.54 6.17 -6.16
CA VAL A 32 -0.58 5.32 -5.42
C VAL A 32 -0.88 3.84 -5.65
N ARG A 33 -2.16 3.42 -5.60
CA ARG A 33 -2.54 2.02 -5.86
C ARG A 33 -2.22 1.58 -7.29
N CYS A 34 -2.49 2.43 -8.28
CA CYS A 34 -2.17 2.14 -9.68
C CYS A 34 -0.66 2.08 -9.93
N ARG A 35 0.12 2.96 -9.30
CA ARG A 35 1.59 2.93 -9.36
C ARG A 35 2.13 1.63 -8.74
N ASP A 36 1.66 1.32 -7.54
CA ASP A 36 2.23 0.26 -6.71
C ASP A 36 1.82 -1.14 -7.15
N VAL A 37 0.57 -1.32 -7.61
CA VAL A 37 -0.08 -2.57 -8.07
C VAL A 37 -0.21 -3.64 -6.97
N THR A 38 0.85 -3.89 -6.21
CA THR A 38 0.90 -4.79 -5.07
C THR A 38 1.52 -4.12 -3.84
N CYS A 39 1.44 -4.80 -2.71
CA CYS A 39 2.15 -4.44 -1.49
C CYS A 39 3.65 -4.25 -1.76
N ARG A 40 4.22 -3.18 -1.22
CA ARG A 40 5.58 -2.73 -1.50
C ARG A 40 6.64 -3.31 -0.57
N PHE A 41 6.27 -4.23 0.31
CA PHE A 41 7.21 -5.02 1.11
C PHE A 41 7.90 -6.10 0.24
N PRO A 42 9.19 -6.42 0.47
CA PRO A 42 9.91 -7.39 -0.36
C PRO A 42 9.18 -8.73 -0.51
N GLY A 43 8.95 -9.17 -1.76
CA GLY A 43 8.37 -10.46 -2.09
C GLY A 43 6.86 -10.61 -1.87
N CYS A 44 6.14 -9.54 -1.49
CA CYS A 44 4.68 -9.60 -1.30
C CYS A 44 3.91 -9.33 -2.59
N ASP A 45 2.91 -10.16 -2.88
CA ASP A 45 2.04 -10.10 -4.06
C ASP A 45 0.61 -9.61 -3.74
N CYS A 46 0.33 -9.28 -2.47
CA CYS A 46 -0.99 -8.81 -2.05
C CYS A 46 -1.41 -7.58 -2.89
N PRO A 47 -2.59 -7.57 -3.53
CA PRO A 47 -3.03 -6.48 -4.37
C PRO A 47 -3.07 -5.14 -3.62
N ALA A 48 -2.67 -4.05 -4.27
CA ALA A 48 -2.72 -2.71 -3.68
C ALA A 48 -4.16 -2.24 -3.38
N THR A 49 -5.17 -2.85 -4.00
CA THR A 49 -6.59 -2.63 -3.70
C THR A 49 -6.99 -3.15 -2.33
N ASP A 50 -6.28 -4.18 -1.82
CA ASP A 50 -6.50 -4.80 -0.52
C ASP A 50 -5.49 -4.29 0.54
N ALA A 51 -4.64 -3.35 0.14
CA ALA A 51 -3.59 -2.77 0.95
C ALA A 51 -4.00 -1.42 1.55
N ASP A 52 -3.42 -1.11 2.71
CA ASP A 52 -3.45 0.22 3.29
C ASP A 52 -2.45 1.13 2.54
N LEU A 53 -2.71 2.43 2.52
CA LEU A 53 -1.72 3.41 2.09
C LEU A 53 -0.97 3.92 3.31
N ASP A 54 0.30 3.57 3.38
CA ASP A 54 1.19 3.82 4.50
C ASP A 54 2.20 4.92 4.15
N HIS A 55 2.42 5.83 5.10
CA HIS A 55 3.45 6.86 4.98
C HIS A 55 4.83 6.30 5.36
N THR A 56 5.85 6.53 4.53
CA THR A 56 7.26 6.23 4.83
C THR A 56 7.68 6.96 6.11
N VAL A 57 7.59 8.30 6.08
CA VAL A 57 7.66 9.13 7.29
C VAL A 57 6.22 9.35 7.79
N PRO A 58 5.85 8.87 8.99
CA PRO A 58 4.50 9.00 9.52
C PRO A 58 4.03 10.45 9.58
N TYR A 59 2.77 10.68 9.19
CA TYR A 59 2.08 11.94 9.43
C TYR A 59 1.90 12.20 10.94
N PRO A 60 1.98 13.46 11.44
CA PRO A 60 2.18 14.70 10.68
C PRO A 60 3.65 15.07 10.43
N VAL A 61 4.62 14.26 10.91
CA VAL A 61 6.05 14.53 10.68
C VAL A 61 6.37 14.48 9.19
N GLY A 62 5.80 13.50 8.49
CA GLY A 62 5.82 13.40 7.03
C GLY A 62 4.50 13.87 6.39
N PRO A 63 4.54 14.53 5.22
CA PRO A 63 3.34 14.96 4.54
C PRO A 63 2.58 13.79 3.89
N THR A 64 1.29 13.98 3.66
CA THR A 64 0.52 13.10 2.78
C THR A 64 0.82 13.47 1.33
N HIS A 65 1.71 12.71 0.70
CA HIS A 65 2.22 12.99 -0.64
C HIS A 65 2.60 11.69 -1.38
N ALA A 66 2.58 11.71 -2.70
CA ALA A 66 2.85 10.54 -3.54
C ALA A 66 4.22 9.89 -3.30
N SER A 67 5.26 10.69 -3.04
CA SER A 67 6.61 10.21 -2.69
C SER A 67 6.79 9.84 -1.20
N ASN A 68 5.77 10.06 -0.37
CA ASN A 68 5.76 9.57 1.01
C ASN A 68 4.78 8.40 1.22
N LEU A 69 3.86 8.16 0.29
CA LEU A 69 2.85 7.10 0.38
C LEU A 69 3.21 5.88 -0.45
N ARG A 70 2.84 4.71 0.06
CA ARG A 70 2.92 3.44 -0.67
C ARG A 70 1.87 2.43 -0.18
N ALA A 71 1.58 1.43 -0.98
CA ALA A 71 0.71 0.32 -0.61
C ALA A 71 1.44 -0.68 0.31
N LEU A 72 0.90 -0.92 1.51
CA LEU A 72 1.31 -2.03 2.37
C LEU A 72 0.08 -2.83 2.78
N CYS A 73 0.12 -4.15 2.57
CA CYS A 73 -0.93 -5.00 3.11
C CYS A 73 -0.95 -4.90 4.64
N ARG A 74 -2.10 -5.17 5.26
CA ARG A 74 -2.27 -5.01 6.71
C ARG A 74 -1.17 -5.70 7.52
N PHE A 75 -0.70 -6.86 7.10
CA PHE A 75 0.39 -7.58 7.77
C PHE A 75 1.71 -6.80 7.75
N HIS A 76 2.16 -6.34 6.58
CA HIS A 76 3.41 -5.60 6.45
C HIS A 76 3.34 -4.17 6.98
N HIS A 77 2.15 -3.55 6.90
CA HIS A 77 1.90 -2.27 7.57
C HIS A 77 2.13 -2.42 9.08
N LEU A 78 1.55 -3.46 9.71
CA LEU A 78 1.78 -3.75 11.14
C LEU A 78 3.25 -4.04 11.47
N ILE A 79 3.98 -4.77 10.61
CA ILE A 79 5.43 -5.00 10.79
C ILE A 79 6.17 -3.66 10.83
N LYS A 80 5.92 -2.77 9.88
CA LYS A 80 6.54 -1.44 9.91
C LYS A 80 6.14 -0.66 11.16
N THR A 81 4.85 -0.65 11.48
CA THR A 81 4.31 0.14 12.59
C THR A 81 4.90 -0.30 13.91
N PHE A 82 5.07 -1.60 14.16
CA PHE A 82 5.41 -2.11 15.49
C PHE A 82 6.82 -2.67 15.59
N TRP A 83 7.35 -3.25 14.51
CA TRP A 83 8.66 -3.92 14.43
C TRP A 83 9.63 -3.15 13.53
N GLY A 84 9.38 -1.86 13.30
CA GLY A 84 10.33 -0.97 12.65
C GLY A 84 11.29 -0.30 13.64
N GLY A 85 12.37 0.32 13.15
CA GLY A 85 13.28 1.14 13.95
C GLY A 85 14.76 0.76 13.81
N PRO A 86 15.64 1.25 14.70
CA PRO A 86 17.06 0.91 14.70
C PRO A 86 17.33 -0.61 14.77
N ASP A 87 16.57 -1.33 15.59
CA ASP A 87 16.67 -2.79 15.75
C ASP A 87 15.62 -3.56 14.93
N GLY A 88 14.89 -2.85 14.07
CA GLY A 88 13.76 -3.37 13.31
C GLY A 88 13.89 -3.14 11.81
N TRP A 89 12.77 -3.27 11.10
CA TRP A 89 12.68 -2.89 9.70
C TRP A 89 12.80 -1.37 9.52
N ARG A 90 13.54 -0.95 8.50
CA ARG A 90 13.62 0.45 8.06
C ARG A 90 13.32 0.56 6.58
N ASP A 91 12.83 1.73 6.19
CA ASP A 91 12.40 2.01 4.83
C ASP A 91 12.77 3.42 4.42
N ARG A 92 13.22 3.56 3.17
CA ARG A 92 13.43 4.84 2.50
C ARG A 92 12.74 4.80 1.15
N GLN A 93 11.86 5.76 0.91
CA GLN A 93 11.15 5.89 -0.36
C GLN A 93 11.77 7.01 -1.20
N LEU A 94 11.97 6.74 -2.48
CA LEU A 94 12.45 7.69 -3.47
C LEU A 94 11.28 8.35 -4.22
N PRO A 95 11.48 9.51 -4.89
CA PRO A 95 10.41 10.25 -5.55
C PRO A 95 9.65 9.51 -6.65
N ASP A 96 10.25 8.47 -7.23
CA ASP A 96 9.69 7.59 -8.26
C ASP A 96 8.83 6.45 -7.69
N GLY A 97 8.76 6.30 -6.37
CA GLY A 97 8.06 5.21 -5.69
C GLY A 97 8.92 3.97 -5.42
N THR A 98 10.21 3.99 -5.75
CA THR A 98 11.17 2.96 -5.32
C THR A 98 11.28 2.97 -3.80
N VAL A 99 11.25 1.79 -3.17
CA VAL A 99 11.41 1.66 -1.72
C VAL A 99 12.60 0.77 -1.42
N ILE A 100 13.54 1.32 -0.65
CA ILE A 100 14.71 0.65 -0.13
C ILE A 100 14.37 0.20 1.30
N TRP A 101 14.26 -1.11 1.51
CA TRP A 101 14.02 -1.71 2.81
C TRP A 101 15.32 -2.21 3.41
N THR A 102 15.51 -2.03 4.71
CA THR A 102 16.59 -2.66 5.48
C THR A 102 15.98 -3.58 6.54
N SER A 103 16.37 -4.84 6.55
CA SER A 103 15.93 -5.81 7.55
C SER A 103 16.58 -5.56 8.90
N PRO A 104 16.05 -6.15 10.00
CA PRO A 104 16.69 -6.11 11.31
C PRO A 104 18.14 -6.64 11.31
N THR A 105 18.44 -7.59 10.42
CA THR A 105 19.78 -8.16 10.25
C THR A 105 20.71 -7.32 9.35
N GLY A 106 20.24 -6.18 8.86
CA GLY A 106 21.01 -5.26 8.02
C GLY A 106 20.99 -5.54 6.52
N HIS A 107 20.30 -6.59 6.05
CA HIS A 107 20.17 -6.83 4.61
C HIS A 107 19.28 -5.78 3.96
N THR A 108 19.65 -5.36 2.75
CA THR A 108 18.91 -4.35 1.99
C THR A 108 18.16 -5.00 0.83
N TYR A 109 16.91 -4.61 0.65
CA TYR A 109 16.02 -5.05 -0.42
C TYR A 109 15.44 -3.84 -1.14
N VAL A 110 15.59 -3.79 -2.46
CA VAL A 110 15.00 -2.72 -3.28
C VAL A 110 13.74 -3.26 -3.94
N THR A 111 12.64 -2.54 -3.78
CA THR A 111 11.37 -2.85 -4.43
C THR A 111 11.02 -1.72 -5.40
N TYR A 112 10.52 -2.07 -6.58
CA TYR A 112 10.08 -1.11 -7.60
C TYR A 112 8.57 -1.20 -7.82
N PRO A 113 7.86 -0.09 -8.07
CA PRO A 113 6.41 -0.15 -8.21
C PRO A 113 6.00 -1.18 -9.26
N GLY A 114 4.96 -1.98 -9.00
CA GLY A 114 4.58 -3.09 -9.88
C GLY A 114 4.13 -2.64 -11.27
N SER A 115 3.81 -1.35 -11.43
CA SER A 115 3.51 -0.76 -12.73
C SER A 115 4.74 -0.39 -13.56
N ARG A 116 5.97 -0.49 -13.03
CA ARG A 116 7.19 0.05 -13.67
C ARG A 116 7.37 -0.40 -15.12
N ASP A 117 7.15 -1.68 -15.41
CA ASP A 117 7.41 -2.24 -16.74
C ASP A 117 6.27 -1.97 -17.73
N LEU A 118 5.01 -1.97 -17.26
CA LEU A 118 3.83 -1.80 -18.10
C LEU A 118 3.41 -0.32 -18.27
N PHE A 119 3.64 0.49 -17.24
CA PHE A 119 3.23 1.89 -17.15
C PHE A 119 4.34 2.75 -16.51
N PRO A 120 5.53 2.83 -17.12
CA PRO A 120 6.68 3.56 -16.57
C PRO A 120 6.38 5.04 -16.28
N GLN A 121 5.42 5.64 -16.98
CA GLN A 121 4.95 7.01 -16.74
C GLN A 121 4.37 7.23 -15.33
N LEU A 122 3.87 6.17 -14.67
CA LEU A 122 3.38 6.25 -13.29
C LEU A 122 4.52 6.28 -12.27
N CYS A 123 5.72 5.87 -12.68
CA CYS A 123 6.94 5.86 -11.87
C CYS A 123 7.84 7.06 -12.17
N ARG A 124 7.33 8.12 -12.82
CA ARG A 124 8.10 9.36 -12.93
C ARG A 124 8.31 9.95 -11.53
N PRO A 125 9.45 10.59 -11.25
CA PRO A 125 9.63 11.32 -10.00
C PRO A 125 8.48 12.31 -9.76
N THR A 126 7.97 12.32 -8.54
CA THR A 126 6.94 13.29 -8.10
C THR A 126 7.61 14.48 -7.42
N ALA A 127 7.91 14.40 -6.12
CA ALA A 127 8.66 15.44 -5.43
C ALA A 127 9.73 14.85 -4.50
N THR A 128 10.88 15.51 -4.45
CA THR A 128 11.90 15.29 -3.42
C THR A 128 11.47 15.99 -2.14
N LEU A 129 10.93 15.24 -1.20
CA LEU A 129 10.45 15.80 0.08
C LEU A 129 11.58 16.13 1.04
N TRP A 130 12.69 15.40 0.94
CA TRP A 130 13.82 15.47 1.85
C TRP A 130 15.09 15.65 1.03
N HIS A 131 15.85 16.71 1.28
CA HIS A 131 17.17 16.94 0.65
C HIS A 131 18.32 16.19 1.37
N GLY A 132 18.01 15.53 2.49
CA GLY A 132 18.94 14.74 3.29
C GLY A 132 18.27 13.48 3.83
N GLU A 133 18.65 13.06 5.03
CA GLU A 133 17.99 11.93 5.68
C GLU A 133 16.56 12.32 6.09
N PRO A 134 15.54 11.47 5.83
CA PRO A 134 14.18 11.75 6.25
C PRO A 134 14.09 11.92 7.78
N PRO A 135 13.18 12.75 8.28
CA PRO A 135 13.00 12.89 9.73
C PRO A 135 12.59 11.55 10.34
N THR A 136 13.19 11.22 11.48
CA THR A 136 12.83 10.04 12.24
C THR A 136 11.73 10.40 13.22
N PRO A 137 10.53 9.82 13.12
CA PRO A 137 9.46 10.09 14.08
C PRO A 137 9.85 9.59 15.46
N GLU A 138 9.42 10.29 16.51
CA GLU A 138 9.54 9.80 17.89
C GLU A 138 8.81 8.45 18.03
N ARG A 139 9.45 7.50 18.71
CA ARG A 139 8.90 6.16 18.94
C ARG A 139 8.68 5.98 20.44
N CYS A 140 7.47 5.59 20.82
CA CYS A 140 7.19 5.16 22.19
C CYS A 140 7.86 3.80 22.46
N GLU A 141 8.39 3.62 23.67
CA GLU A 141 8.87 2.33 24.16
C GLU A 141 7.71 1.32 24.27
N GLY A 142 8.01 0.02 24.12
CA GLY A 142 7.02 -1.06 24.31
C GLY A 142 5.88 -1.09 23.27
N ARG A 143 6.05 -0.48 22.10
CA ARG A 143 5.05 -0.48 21.02
C ARG A 143 4.64 -1.88 20.57
N ASP A 144 5.52 -2.85 20.63
CA ASP A 144 5.22 -4.25 20.32
C ASP A 144 4.10 -4.80 21.22
N ALA A 145 4.01 -4.37 22.48
CA ALA A 145 2.90 -4.70 23.37
C ALA A 145 1.56 -4.11 22.92
N MET A 146 1.59 -3.01 22.15
CA MET A 146 0.41 -2.39 21.53
C MET A 146 -0.02 -3.08 20.23
N MET A 147 0.73 -4.10 19.75
CA MET A 147 0.33 -4.86 18.57
C MET A 147 -1.08 -5.44 18.77
N PRO A 148 -2.01 -5.19 17.83
CA PRO A 148 -3.35 -5.76 17.92
C PRO A 148 -3.29 -7.29 17.98
N ARG A 149 -3.82 -7.86 19.06
CA ARG A 149 -3.95 -9.31 19.19
C ARG A 149 -5.09 -9.81 18.33
N ARG A 150 -4.82 -10.88 17.61
CA ARG A 150 -5.81 -11.55 16.76
C ARG A 150 -6.97 -12.06 17.62
N ARG A 151 -8.18 -11.55 17.36
CA ARG A 151 -9.42 -11.95 18.06
C ARG A 151 -10.00 -13.30 17.58
N HIS A 152 -9.62 -13.77 16.39
CA HIS A 152 -10.17 -14.97 15.76
C HIS A 152 -9.08 -15.89 15.24
N THR A 153 -9.24 -17.20 15.41
CA THR A 153 -8.24 -18.17 14.94
C THR A 153 -8.10 -18.14 13.40
N ARG A 154 -6.99 -18.67 12.88
CA ARG A 154 -6.77 -18.80 11.42
C ARG A 154 -7.89 -19.62 10.75
N ALA A 155 -8.36 -20.67 11.43
CA ALA A 155 -9.48 -21.50 10.97
C ALA A 155 -10.79 -20.70 10.88
N GLN A 156 -11.11 -19.90 11.91
CA GLN A 156 -12.30 -19.05 11.90
C GLN A 156 -12.25 -17.99 10.80
N ASN A 157 -11.10 -17.34 10.59
CA ASN A 157 -10.94 -16.37 9.50
C ASN A 157 -11.05 -17.04 8.13
N ARG A 158 -10.44 -18.23 7.94
CA ARG A 158 -10.56 -19.01 6.70
C ARG A 158 -12.01 -19.40 6.44
N ALA A 159 -12.71 -19.93 7.44
CA ALA A 159 -14.12 -20.30 7.31
C ALA A 159 -14.99 -19.09 6.93
N ARG A 160 -14.75 -17.93 7.54
CA ARG A 160 -15.46 -16.67 7.23
C ARG A 160 -15.17 -16.19 5.81
N HIS A 161 -13.91 -16.25 5.38
CA HIS A 161 -13.51 -15.90 4.01
C HIS A 161 -14.19 -16.82 2.99
N ILE A 162 -14.16 -18.15 3.21
CA ILE A 162 -14.85 -19.11 2.35
C ILE A 162 -16.35 -18.83 2.31
N ALA A 163 -16.99 -18.58 3.45
CA ALA A 163 -18.41 -18.26 3.50
C ALA A 163 -18.74 -16.95 2.78
N ALA A 164 -17.88 -15.93 2.88
CA ALA A 164 -18.05 -14.67 2.16
C ALA A 164 -17.89 -14.86 0.64
N GLN A 165 -16.89 -15.62 0.20
CA GLN A 165 -16.70 -15.98 -1.20
C GLN A 165 -17.87 -16.81 -1.74
N ARG A 166 -18.40 -17.77 -0.98
CA ARG A 166 -19.61 -18.52 -1.35
C ARG A 166 -20.81 -17.61 -1.55
N ARG A 167 -21.06 -16.66 -0.63
CA ARG A 167 -22.14 -15.67 -0.78
C ARG A 167 -21.97 -14.80 -2.02
N LEU A 168 -20.75 -14.33 -2.31
CA LEU A 168 -20.47 -13.56 -3.53
C LEU A 168 -20.73 -14.41 -4.78
N ASN A 169 -20.28 -15.66 -4.78
CA ASN A 169 -20.48 -16.58 -5.89
C ASN A 169 -21.96 -16.95 -6.08
N GLU A 170 -22.73 -17.15 -5.01
CA GLU A 170 -24.18 -17.36 -5.06
C GLU A 170 -24.89 -16.12 -5.65
N GLN A 171 -24.51 -14.92 -5.24
CA GLN A 171 -25.03 -13.66 -5.81
C GLN A 171 -24.66 -13.50 -7.29
N HIS A 172 -23.45 -13.89 -7.68
CA HIS A 172 -23.00 -13.85 -9.08
C HIS A 172 -23.66 -14.94 -9.93
N GLY A 173 -23.80 -16.16 -9.41
CA GLY A 173 -24.40 -17.32 -10.09
C GLY A 173 -25.92 -17.25 -10.18
N ALA A 174 -26.58 -16.46 -9.33
CA ALA A 174 -27.99 -16.13 -9.46
C ALA A 174 -28.29 -15.18 -10.64
N GLN A 175 -27.28 -14.63 -11.31
CA GLN A 175 -27.46 -13.97 -12.60
C GLN A 175 -27.42 -15.02 -13.73
N PRO A 176 -28.50 -15.19 -14.52
CA PRO A 176 -28.57 -16.22 -15.54
C PRO A 176 -27.56 -15.98 -16.67
N HIS A 177 -26.98 -17.08 -17.15
CA HIS A 177 -25.96 -17.16 -18.21
C HIS A 177 -26.24 -16.22 -19.40
N GLY A 178 -25.49 -15.12 -19.46
CA GLY A 178 -25.20 -14.46 -20.75
C GLY A 178 -24.24 -15.32 -21.57
N PRO A 179 -24.20 -15.17 -22.91
CA PRO A 179 -23.36 -16.01 -23.76
C PRO A 179 -21.87 -15.87 -23.40
N PRO A 180 -21.07 -16.92 -23.61
CA PRO A 180 -19.66 -16.94 -23.23
C PRO A 180 -18.89 -15.86 -24.01
N PRO A 181 -17.90 -15.20 -23.40
CA PRO A 181 -17.10 -14.20 -24.09
C PRO A 181 -16.13 -14.91 -25.07
N PHE A 182 -16.36 -14.72 -26.37
CA PHE A 182 -15.32 -14.77 -27.40
C PHE A 182 -14.97 -13.35 -27.83
#